data_AF-A0A1I0KRN5-F1
#
_entry.id   AF-A0A1I0KRN5-F1
#
_cell.length_a   1.000
_cell.length_b   1.000
_cell.length_c   1.000
_cell.angle_alpha   90.00
_cell.angle_beta   90.00
_cell.angle_gamma   90.00
#
_symmetry.space_group_name_H-M   'P 1'
#
loop_
_entity.id
_entity.type
_entity.pdbx_description
1 polymer ?
#
loop_
_entity_poly.entity_id
_entity_poly.type
_entity_poly.pdbx_seq_one_letter_code
_entity_poly.pdbx_strand_id
1 'polypeptide(L)' 'MEAPLPFPTSLCHRCAAPPRYIQTKTSTFILCPLLPQKYPPQPVHACALFRPKAPEPREP' A
#
# COMPACT_ATOMS: atom_id res chain seq x y z
N MET A 1 -21.60 -2.61 -4.11
CA MET A 1 -20.64 -1.73 -4.78
C MET A 1 -19.41 -1.66 -3.88
N GLU A 2 -18.37 -2.42 -4.22
CA GLU A 2 -17.09 -2.37 -3.50
C GLU A 2 -16.53 -0.95 -3.68
N ALA A 3 -16.33 -0.21 -2.58
CA ALA A 3 -15.71 1.10 -2.68
C ALA A 3 -14.29 0.93 -3.26
N PRO A 4 -13.90 1.69 -4.29
CA PRO A 4 -12.58 1.55 -4.90
C PRO A 4 -11.49 1.72 -3.83
N LEU A 5 -10.56 0.76 -3.77
CA LEU A 5 -9.46 0.79 -2.82
C LEU A 5 -8.72 2.14 -2.93
N PRO A 6 -8.39 2.79 -1.79
CA PRO A 6 -7.59 4.00 -1.83
C PRO A 6 -6.23 3.68 -2.46
N PHE A 7 -5.89 4.40 -3.53
CA PHE A 7 -4.67 4.23 -4.33
C PHE A 7 -4.52 2.83 -4.97
N PRO A 8 -5.38 2.44 -5.92
CA PRO A 8 -5.34 1.10 -6.53
C PRO A 8 -4.01 0.80 -7.24
N THR A 9 -3.29 1.83 -7.66
CA THR A 9 -1.99 1.75 -8.34
C THR A 9 -0.79 1.75 -7.40
N SER A 10 -0.98 1.89 -6.08
CA SER A 10 0.11 1.95 -5.11
C SER A 10 0.78 0.58 -4.95
N LEU A 11 2.11 0.55 -4.99
CA LEU A 11 2.89 -0.65 -4.73
C LEU A 11 2.67 -1.21 -3.32
N CYS A 12 2.22 -0.39 -2.37
CA CYS A 12 1.93 -0.84 -1.01
C CYS A 12 0.88 -1.95 -0.95
N HIS A 13 -0.11 -1.96 -1.86
CA HIS A 13 -1.10 -3.06 -1.96
C HIS A 13 -0.48 -4.38 -2.38
N ARG A 14 0.58 -4.30 -3.19
CA ARG A 14 1.32 -5.46 -3.69
C ARG A 14 2.48 -5.84 -2.77
N CYS A 15 2.70 -5.11 -1.68
CA CYS A 15 3.83 -5.33 -0.78
C CYS A 15 3.50 -6.46 0.21
N ALA A 16 4.50 -7.25 0.59
CA ALA A 16 4.41 -8.26 1.64
C ALA A 16 4.36 -7.62 3.04
N ALA A 17 4.77 -6.36 3.19
CA ALA A 17 4.66 -5.62 4.42
C ALA A 17 3.20 -5.18 4.65
N PRO A 18 2.63 -5.32 5.86
CA PRO A 18 1.24 -4.96 6.14
C PRO A 18 1.05 -3.44 6.01
N PRO A 19 0.30 -2.95 4.99
CA PRO A 19 0.03 -1.53 4.85
C PRO A 19 -1.01 -1.10 5.90
N ARG A 20 -0.76 0.02 6.60
CA ARG A 20 -1.73 0.63 7.51
C ARG A 20 -2.49 1.73 6.79
N TYR A 21 -3.81 1.60 6.65
CA TYR A 21 -4.63 2.67 6.10
C TYR A 21 -4.99 3.67 7.19
N ILE A 22 -4.51 4.89 7.05
CA ILE A 22 -4.85 6.03 7.90
C ILE A 22 -5.91 6.82 7.15
N GLN A 23 -7.16 6.65 7.56
CA GLN A 23 -8.29 7.40 7.02
C GLN A 23 -8.59 8.58 7.93
N THR A 24 -8.61 9.78 7.36
CA THR A 24 -9.04 11.01 8.02
C THR A 24 -10.34 11.50 7.36
N LYS A 25 -10.94 12.57 7.92
CA LYS A 25 -12.19 13.14 7.39
C LYS A 25 -12.08 13.62 5.93
N THR A 26 -10.89 14.01 5.49
CA THR A 26 -10.66 14.64 4.18
C THR A 26 -9.69 13.87 3.29
N SER A 27 -8.98 12.89 3.83
CA SER A 27 -7.90 12.23 3.10
C SER A 27 -7.63 10.83 3.66
N THR A 28 -7.23 9.92 2.78
CA THR A 28 -6.78 8.57 3.14
C THR A 28 -5.32 8.44 2.75
N PHE A 29 -4.51 7.86 3.61
CA PHE A 29 -3.10 7.61 3.36
C PHE A 29 -2.71 6.19 3.77
N ILE A 30 -1.78 5.57 3.04
CA ILE A 30 -1.19 4.27 3.38
C ILE A 30 0.11 4.48 4.16
N LEU A 31 0.15 4.17 5.45
CA LEU A 31 1.35 4.20 6.27
C LEU A 31 2.05 2.82 6.26
N CYS A 32 3.36 2.83 6.04
CA CYS A 32 4.21 1.63 6.02
C CYS A 32 4.96 1.60 7.35
N PRO A 33 4.78 0.56 8.18
CA PRO A 33 5.46 0.46 9.47
C PRO A 33 6.99 0.35 9.34
N LEU A 34 7.50 -0.02 8.16
CA LEU A 34 8.94 -0.16 7.89
C LEU A 34 9.64 1.17 7.58
N LEU A 35 8.90 2.23 7.20
CA LEU A 35 9.45 3.58 6.99
C LEU A 35 8.73 4.59 7.89
N PRO A 36 9.08 4.65 9.19
CA PRO A 36 8.47 5.60 10.12
C PRO A 36 8.93 7.06 9.89
N GLN A 37 10.10 7.29 9.27
CA GLN A 37 10.74 8.62 9.26
C GLN A 37 10.57 9.43 7.97
N LYS A 38 10.64 8.80 6.79
CA LYS A 38 10.54 9.51 5.51
C LYS A 38 9.58 8.78 4.59
N TYR A 39 8.35 9.29 4.56
CA TYR A 39 7.30 8.70 3.75
C TYR A 39 7.30 9.32 2.34
N PRO A 40 7.38 8.50 1.27
CA PRO A 40 7.24 9.02 -0.09
C PRO A 40 5.83 9.59 -0.32
N PRO A 41 5.68 10.54 -1.25
CA PRO A 41 4.36 11.04 -1.64
C PRO A 41 3.49 9.88 -2.15
N GLN A 42 2.22 9.91 -1.78
CA GLN A 42 1.26 8.88 -2.19
C GLN A 42 0.52 9.33 -3.45
N PRO A 43 0.23 8.42 -4.40
CA PRO A 43 0.48 6.96 -4.39
C PRO A 43 1.96 6.55 -4.51
N VAL A 44 2.36 5.49 -3.79
CA VAL A 44 3.76 5.02 -3.78
C VAL A 44 4.03 4.16 -5.01
N HIS A 45 4.73 4.72 -5.99
CA HIS A 45 5.15 4.01 -7.21
C HIS A 45 6.58 3.48 -7.17
N ALA A 46 7.41 3.98 -6.26
CA ALA A 46 8.80 3.55 -6.10
C ALA A 46 9.14 3.51 -4.59
N CYS A 47 9.54 2.34 -4.10
CA CYS A 47 9.96 2.15 -2.72
C CYS A 47 11.15 1.18 -2.68
N ALA A 48 12.26 1.60 -2.06
CA ALA A 48 13.46 0.77 -1.93
C ALA A 48 13.25 -0.46 -1.03
N LEU A 49 12.30 -0.40 -0.09
CA LEU A 49 11.92 -1.52 0.78
C LEU A 49 10.74 -2.33 0.23
N PHE A 50 10.31 -2.08 -1.00
CA PHE A 50 9.23 -2.84 -1.61
C PHE A 50 9.62 -4.31 -1.74
N ARG A 51 8.84 -5.18 -1.10
CA ARG A 51 8.93 -6.62 -1.24
C ARG A 51 7.59 -7.10 -1.79
N PRO A 52 7.51 -7.63 -3.01
CA PRO A 52 6.24 -8.11 -3.54
C PRO A 52 5.68 -9.23 -2.67
N LYS A 53 4.40 -9.15 -2.29
CA LYS A 53 3.65 -10.29 -1.73
C LYS A 53 3.66 -11.38 -2.81
N ALA A 54 3.97 -12.61 -2.42
CA ALA A 54 3.87 -13.74 -3.35
C ALA A 54 2.46 -13.72 -3.96
N PRO A 55 2.33 -13.80 -5.31
CA PRO A 55 1.03 -13.96 -5.91
C PRO A 55 0.42 -15.23 -5.32
N GLU A 56 -0.76 -15.12 -4.70
CA GLU A 56 -1.49 -16.32 -4.30
C GLU A 56 -1.64 -17.19 -5.55
N PRO A 57 -1.20 -18.46 -5.50
CA PRO A 57 -1.26 -19.32 -6.67
C PRO A 57 -2.71 -19.35 -7.12
N ARG A 58 -2.96 -18.95 -8.38
CA ARG A 58 -4.27 -19.21 -8.99
C ARG A 58 -4.44 -20.72 -8.99
N GLU A 59 -5.29 -21.22 -8.10
CA GLU A 59 -5.77 -22.59 -8.19
C GLU A 59 -6.58 -22.70 -9.50
N PRO A 60 -6.29 -23.70 -10.34
CA PRO A 60 -6.90 -23.90 -11.65
C PRO A 60 -8.36 -24.37 -11.59
#